data_AF-A0A9X2MP71-F1
#
_entry.id   AF-A0A9X2MP71-F1
#
_cell.length_a   1.000
_cell.length_b   1.000
_cell.length_c   1.000
_cell.angle_alpha   90.00
_cell.angle_beta   90.00
_cell.angle_gamma   90.00
#
_symmetry.space_group_name_H-M   'P 1'
#
loop_
_entity.id
_entity.type
_entity.pdbx_description
1 polymer ?
#
loop_
_entity_poly.entity_id
_entity_poly.type
_entity_poly.pdbx_seq_one_letter_code
_entity_poly.pdbx_strand_id
1 'polypeptide(L)'
;MEISNQEQKRIRLKLFLNILSEDPSMAGGEKLPKANSLADLLVYTGYYPSNGTIDMARVVTLLLKKLGHEACSEDMVEHVINGGTLEEFINKRQVRASG
;
A
#
# COMPACT_ATOMS: atom_id res chain seq x y z
N MET A 1 -10.95 -35.65 21.70
CA MET A 1 -11.36 -35.01 20.43
C MET A 1 -10.09 -34.64 19.69
N GLU A 2 -9.77 -35.34 18.61
CA GLU A 2 -8.63 -35.02 17.73
C GLU A 2 -8.94 -33.71 17.00
N ILE A 3 -8.23 -32.64 17.33
CA ILE A 3 -8.37 -31.35 16.66
C ILE A 3 -7.78 -31.52 15.25
N SER A 4 -8.60 -31.31 14.21
CA SER A 4 -8.17 -31.39 12.81
C SER A 4 -6.93 -30.50 12.57
N ASN A 5 -6.01 -30.96 11.71
CA ASN A 5 -4.80 -30.22 11.34
C ASN A 5 -5.10 -28.78 10.88
N GLN A 6 -6.23 -28.56 10.21
CA GLN A 6 -6.68 -27.22 9.81
C GLN A 6 -7.04 -26.34 11.02
N GLU A 7 -7.67 -26.91 12.04
CA GLU A 7 -8.06 -26.18 13.24
C GLU A 7 -6.84 -25.86 14.10
N GLN A 8 -5.87 -26.78 14.17
CA GLN A 8 -4.57 -26.49 14.81
C GLN A 8 -3.82 -25.35 14.10
N LYS A 9 -3.84 -25.31 12.76
CA LYS A 9 -3.24 -24.22 11.97
C LYS A 9 -3.95 -22.88 12.24
N ARG A 10 -5.28 -22.87 12.34
CA ARG A 10 -6.05 -21.67 12.68
C ARG A 10 -5.73 -21.14 14.06
N ILE A 11 -5.61 -22.03 15.05
CA ILE A 11 -5.25 -21.66 16.42
C ILE A 11 -3.84 -21.04 16.47
N ARG A 12 -2.86 -21.67 15.79
CA ARG A 12 -1.49 -21.14 15.72
C ARG A 12 -1.43 -19.78 15.03
N LEU A 13 -2.17 -19.58 13.94
CA LEU A 13 -2.25 -18.30 13.25
C LEU A 13 -2.85 -17.21 14.14
N LYS A 14 -3.95 -17.51 14.86
CA LYS A 14 -4.55 -16.55 15.80
C LYS A 14 -3.59 -16.14 16.91
N LEU A 15 -2.88 -17.09 17.50
CA LEU A 15 -1.87 -16.82 18.53
C LEU A 15 -0.73 -15.96 17.98
N PHE A 16 -0.24 -16.28 16.79
CA PHE A 16 0.82 -15.51 16.13
C PHE A 16 0.39 -14.07 15.85
N LEU A 17 -0.81 -13.87 15.30
CA LEU A 17 -1.36 -12.52 15.05
C LEU A 17 -1.56 -11.73 16.35
N ASN A 18 -1.97 -12.40 17.43
CA ASN A 18 -2.12 -11.74 18.73
C ASN A 18 -0.75 -11.28 19.28
N ILE A 19 0.27 -12.14 19.20
CA ILE A 19 1.65 -11.80 19.58
C ILE A 19 2.16 -10.61 18.76
N LEU A 20 1.94 -10.61 17.45
CA LEU A 20 2.37 -9.50 16.58
C LEU A 20 1.64 -8.19 16.90
N SER A 21 0.37 -8.25 17.31
CA SER A 21 -0.40 -7.05 17.67
C SER A 21 0.08 -6.40 18.97
N GLU A 22 0.74 -7.17 19.83
CA GLU A 22 1.31 -6.71 21.08
C GLU A 22 2.78 -6.28 20.95
N ASP A 23 3.39 -6.44 19.76
CA ASP A 23 4.80 -6.12 19.52
C ASP A 23 5.00 -4.60 19.32
N PRO A 24 5.65 -3.89 20.26
CA PRO A 24 5.90 -2.45 20.15
C PRO A 24 6.91 -2.08 19.06
N SER A 25 7.67 -3.04 18.51
CA SER A 25 8.52 -2.80 17.33
C SER A 25 7.72 -2.67 16.04
N MET A 26 6.49 -3.22 15.99
CA MET A 26 5.49 -2.95 14.94
C MET A 26 4.85 -1.57 15.08
N ALA A 27 4.92 -0.95 16.26
CA ALA A 27 4.59 0.46 16.46
C ALA A 27 5.72 1.41 16.00
N GLY A 28 6.70 0.87 15.27
CA GLY A 28 7.77 1.60 14.60
C GLY A 28 7.26 2.39 13.41
N GLY A 29 6.91 3.65 13.67
CA GLY A 29 6.77 4.67 12.64
C GLY A 29 6.87 6.03 13.29
N GLU A 30 7.98 6.72 13.03
CA GLU A 30 8.22 8.15 13.24
C GLU A 30 6.92 8.96 13.15
N LYS A 31 6.80 10.06 13.90
CA LYS A 31 5.70 11.04 13.78
C LYS A 31 5.31 11.24 12.32
N LEU A 32 4.36 10.43 11.85
CA LEU A 32 3.76 10.56 10.54
C LEU A 32 3.10 11.94 10.58
N PRO A 33 3.36 12.82 9.60
CA PRO A 33 2.62 14.08 9.51
C PRO A 33 1.15 13.70 9.50
N LYS A 34 0.47 14.01 10.62
CA LYS A 34 -0.96 13.81 10.90
C LYS A 34 -1.63 12.91 9.85
N ALA A 35 -1.61 11.59 10.06
CA ALA A 35 -2.08 10.60 9.08
C ALA A 35 -3.28 11.14 8.32
N ASN A 36 -3.04 11.61 7.09
CA ASN A 36 -4.10 12.11 6.22
C ASN A 36 -5.12 11.00 6.16
N SER A 37 -6.36 11.27 6.54
CA SER A 37 -7.39 10.25 6.46
C SER A 37 -7.42 9.74 5.02
N LEU A 38 -7.84 8.49 4.80
CA LEU A 38 -7.99 7.98 3.45
C LEU A 38 -8.84 8.94 2.60
N ALA A 39 -9.86 9.57 3.20
CA ALA A 39 -10.63 10.63 2.57
C ALA A 39 -9.78 11.83 2.14
N ASP A 40 -8.86 12.33 2.97
CA ASP A 40 -7.95 13.42 2.63
C ASP A 40 -7.00 13.02 1.48
N LEU A 41 -6.52 11.78 1.46
CA LEU A 41 -5.71 11.24 0.37
C LEU A 41 -6.52 11.14 -0.94
N LEU A 42 -7.77 10.68 -0.87
CA LEU A 42 -8.65 10.61 -2.04
C LEU A 42 -8.93 12.02 -2.60
N VAL A 43 -9.26 12.98 -1.74
CA VAL A 43 -9.42 14.39 -2.11
C VAL A 43 -8.13 14.94 -2.71
N TYR A 44 -6.98 14.66 -2.09
CA TYR A 44 -5.68 15.04 -2.63
C TYR A 44 -5.48 14.48 -4.04
N THR A 45 -5.88 13.25 -4.32
CA THR A 45 -5.77 12.67 -5.68
C THR A 45 -6.79 13.22 -6.69
N GLY A 46 -7.79 13.98 -6.24
CA GLY A 46 -8.95 14.36 -7.06
C GLY A 46 -9.88 13.18 -7.36
N TYR A 47 -9.78 12.11 -6.55
CA TYR A 47 -10.61 10.92 -6.70
C TYR A 47 -11.90 11.08 -5.89
N TYR A 48 -13.03 11.00 -6.59
CA TYR A 48 -14.37 11.05 -5.99
C TYR A 48 -15.06 9.69 -6.18
N PRO A 49 -15.19 8.87 -5.12
CA PRO A 49 -15.87 7.59 -5.22
C PRO A 49 -17.35 7.80 -5.54
N SER A 50 -17.85 7.12 -6.57
CA SER A 50 -19.22 7.32 -7.10
C SER A 50 -20.30 6.61 -6.29
N ASN A 51 -19.93 5.57 -5.55
CA ASN A 51 -20.81 4.56 -4.96
C ASN A 51 -20.27 4.02 -3.62
N GLY A 52 -19.33 4.72 -2.99
CA GLY A 52 -18.68 4.28 -1.75
C GLY A 52 -17.62 3.19 -1.92
N THR A 53 -17.39 2.67 -3.13
CA THR A 53 -16.26 1.75 -3.41
C THR A 53 -15.07 2.53 -3.96
N ILE A 54 -13.86 2.15 -3.51
CA ILE A 54 -12.62 2.79 -3.92
C ILE A 54 -11.93 1.89 -4.96
N ASP A 55 -11.75 2.43 -6.16
CA ASP A 55 -10.91 1.85 -7.19
C ASP A 55 -9.45 2.22 -6.91
N MET A 56 -8.73 1.32 -6.24
CA MET A 56 -7.34 1.54 -5.86
C MET A 56 -6.42 1.66 -7.06
N ALA A 57 -6.71 1.00 -8.19
CA ALA A 57 -5.89 1.10 -9.40
C ALA A 57 -5.95 2.54 -9.95
N ARG A 58 -7.15 3.12 -10.00
CA ARG A 58 -7.35 4.51 -10.40
C ARG A 58 -6.72 5.50 -9.41
N VAL A 59 -6.83 5.26 -8.10
CA VAL A 59 -6.20 6.11 -7.07
C VAL A 59 -4.67 6.10 -7.21
N VAL A 60 -4.07 4.93 -7.33
CA VAL A 60 -2.62 4.78 -7.54
C VAL A 60 -2.18 5.46 -8.83
N THR A 61 -2.93 5.29 -9.92
CA THR A 61 -2.65 5.99 -11.19
C THR A 61 -2.67 7.51 -11.02
N LEU A 62 -3.64 8.06 -10.27
CA LEU A 62 -3.70 9.50 -10.00
C LEU A 62 -2.55 9.98 -9.12
N LEU A 63 -2.13 9.18 -8.12
CA LEU A 63 -0.96 9.48 -7.29
C LEU A 63 0.32 9.51 -8.12
N LEU A 64 0.53 8.51 -8.98
CA LEU A 64 1.68 8.46 -9.89
C LEU A 64 1.74 9.68 -10.80
N LYS A 65 0.61 10.09 -11.39
CA LYS A 65 0.52 11.32 -12.18
C LYS A 65 0.86 12.57 -11.40
N LYS A 66 0.39 12.69 -10.16
CA LYS A 66 0.73 13.82 -9.27
C LYS A 66 2.21 13.85 -8.88
N LEU A 67 2.85 12.69 -8.81
CA LEU A 67 4.30 12.56 -8.61
C LEU A 67 5.11 12.84 -9.90
N GLY A 68 4.46 13.16 -11.02
CA GLY A 68 5.13 13.42 -12.31
C GLY A 68 5.43 12.16 -13.13
N HIS A 69 4.81 11.04 -12.78
CA HIS A 69 4.89 9.81 -13.56
C HIS A 69 3.74 9.74 -14.56
N GLU A 70 4.07 9.56 -15.84
CA GLU A 70 3.14 9.24 -16.92
C GLU A 70 2.70 7.77 -16.90
N ALA A 71 3.19 7.00 -15.92
CA ALA A 71 2.87 5.58 -15.75
C ALA A 71 1.59 5.39 -14.94
N CYS A 72 0.92 4.25 -15.14
CA CYS A 72 -0.27 3.86 -14.40
C CYS A 72 0.01 2.74 -13.39
N SER A 73 -1.04 2.35 -12.67
CA SER A 73 -1.01 1.23 -11.73
C SER A 73 -0.53 -0.08 -12.37
N GLU A 74 -0.91 -0.33 -13.61
CA GLU A 74 -0.56 -1.54 -14.37
C GLU A 74 0.95 -1.60 -14.64
N ASP A 75 1.55 -0.48 -15.08
CA ASP A 75 3.00 -0.39 -15.30
C ASP A 75 3.78 -0.65 -14.00
N MET A 76 3.27 -0.15 -12.87
CA MET A 76 3.87 -0.34 -11.55
C MET A 76 3.79 -1.80 -11.13
N VAL A 77 2.63 -2.45 -11.31
CA VAL A 77 2.44 -3.87 -11.01
C VAL A 77 3.31 -4.73 -11.91
N GLU A 78 3.38 -4.44 -13.21
CA GLU A 78 4.27 -5.13 -14.15
C GLU A 78 5.73 -5.03 -13.72
N HIS A 79 6.19 -3.86 -13.27
CA HIS A 79 7.54 -3.70 -12.76
C HIS A 79 7.83 -4.59 -11.55
N VAL A 80 6.89 -4.68 -10.61
CA VAL A 80 7.02 -5.52 -9.41
C VAL A 80 6.99 -7.01 -9.75
N ILE A 81 6.10 -7.42 -10.67
CA ILE A 81 6.02 -8.81 -11.14
C ILE A 81 7.34 -9.23 -11.83
N ASN A 82 7.98 -8.30 -12.53
CA ASN A 82 9.28 -8.52 -13.17
C ASN A 82 10.48 -8.46 -12.21
N GLY A 83 10.23 -8.42 -10.88
CA GLY A 83 11.26 -8.50 -9.84
C GLY A 83 11.83 -7.16 -9.38
N GLY A 84 11.26 -6.04 -9.82
CA GLY A 84 11.61 -4.71 -9.33
C GLY A 84 10.91 -4.33 -8.03
N THR A 85 11.39 -3.27 -7.37
CA THR A 85 10.76 -2.76 -6.13
C THR A 85 9.89 -1.52 -6.39
N LEU A 86 8.96 -1.25 -5.47
CA LEU A 86 8.13 -0.05 -5.54
C LEU A 86 8.97 1.24 -5.45
N GLU A 87 9.99 1.24 -4.60
CA GLU A 87 10.91 2.37 -4.47
C GLU A 87 11.69 2.61 -5.76
N GLU A 88 12.19 1.56 -6.42
CA GLU A 88 12.85 1.69 -7.72
C GLU A 88 11.90 2.30 -8.76
N PHE A 89 10.63 1.89 -8.78
CA PHE A 89 9.64 2.43 -9.70
C PHE A 89 9.39 3.93 -9.48
N ILE A 90 9.19 4.34 -8.23
CA ILE A 90 8.92 5.73 -7.84
C ILE A 90 10.17 6.60 -8.07
N ASN A 91 11.36 6.07 -7.80
CA ASN A 91 12.60 6.85 -7.91
C ASN A 91 13.13 6.98 -9.36
N LYS A 92 12.65 6.16 -10.30
CA LYS A 92 13.07 6.16 -11.71
C LYS A 92 12.89 7.48 -12.47
N ARG A 93 12.17 8.48 -11.94
CA ARG A 93 11.89 9.76 -12.62
C ARG A 93 12.38 11.03 -11.95
N GLN A 94 13.00 10.98 -10.76
CA GLN A 94 13.54 12.20 -10.15
C GLN A 94 14.73 12.83 -10.92
N VAL A 95 15.21 12.22 -12.00
CA VAL A 95 16.42 12.65 -12.75
C VAL A 95 16.13 13.56 -13.96
N ARG A 96 14.89 14.00 -14.22
CA ARG A 96 14.60 14.91 -15.35
C ARG A 96 13.79 16.15 -14.96
N ALA A 97 14.41 17.03 -14.18
CA ALA A 97 14.05 18.44 -14.10
C ALA A 97 15.30 19.32 -13.84
N SER A 98 16.34 19.12 -14.64
CA SER A 98 17.50 20.03 -14.77
C SER A 98 17.96 19.97 -16.22
N GLY A 99 17.34 20.78 -17.08
CA GLY A 99 17.67 20.92 -18.49
C GLY A 99 17.01 22.16 -19.06
#